data_AF-A0ABD1DAD8-F1
#
_entry.id   AF-A0ABD1DAD8-F1
#
_cell.length_a   1.000
_cell.length_b   1.000
_cell.length_c   1.000
_cell.angle_alpha   90.00
_cell.angle_beta   90.00
_cell.angle_gamma   90.00
#
_symmetry.space_group_name_H-M   'P 1'
#
loop_
_entity.id
_entity.type
_entity.pdbx_description
1 polymer ?
#
loop_
_entity_poly.entity_id
_entity_poly.type
_entity_poly.pdbx_seq_one_letter_code
_entity_poly.pdbx_strand_id
1 'polypeptide(L)'
;MSGEFRNIAVREEETLELQKLMERVPIPIKESMEEPSAKVNVFLQAYISQLKLEGFALMADMVYVTQSASRLLRAIFEIVLNREWAQLADKCLRLCKMIDRRMWQSMSPLRLFRKMPEEIVKKIEKKNFPWERLYDLEANEIGELIRVPKLDKTIYKYVHQFPKLELSTHIQPITLRVELTIPPDFQWDEKVHGQSEAFWILVEDVDSEVILHYEYFLLKYKYCQDDHLVKFFVPVFEPLPPQYFLRIVSDREEPAADGAARFAAAANLYAFSQFNPIQTQVFNAVYNNEDNVFVGAPTGSGKTRIAEFAVLRKLQQNPHGRVLYLVSRDALAELIFMDWHQKFGQNLGCKVVKLTGETGTDLKLIAKGQIIVTTADKWNILSRRWKQRKNVQNIQLFIVDELQLISGEEGPVLEVVCSRMRYISSQIEKQIRIIALSDARDGFNITHNASRIAAMSKPMYNAVTKFSPHKPVIVFVNSKEVGSFAGD
;
A
#
# COMPACT_ATOMS: atom_id res chain seq x y z
N MET A 1 9.28 -9.73 31.06
CA MET A 1 10.68 -10.20 31.26
C MET A 1 11.03 -11.16 30.13
N SER A 2 12.26 -11.15 29.64
CA SER A 2 12.71 -12.04 28.54
C SER A 2 13.36 -13.30 29.10
N GLY A 3 13.19 -14.45 28.43
CA GLY A 3 13.68 -15.75 28.91
C GLY A 3 15.21 -15.84 28.97
N GLU A 4 15.88 -15.12 28.07
CA GLU A 4 17.34 -15.01 27.98
C GLU A 4 18.00 -14.45 29.25
N PHE A 5 17.26 -13.66 30.03
CA PHE A 5 17.77 -13.00 31.23
C PHE A 5 17.49 -13.78 32.52
N ARG A 6 16.88 -14.97 32.42
CA ARG A 6 16.52 -15.83 33.58
C ARG A 6 17.71 -16.20 34.48
N ASN A 7 18.91 -16.26 33.92
CA ASN A 7 20.12 -16.64 34.66
C ASN A 7 20.90 -15.43 35.23
N ILE A 8 20.41 -14.21 35.03
CA ILE A 8 20.99 -13.01 35.66
C ILE A 8 20.48 -12.96 37.10
N ALA A 9 21.41 -12.73 38.04
CA ALA A 9 21.11 -12.52 39.46
C ALA A 9 21.76 -11.22 39.93
N VAL A 10 21.20 -10.63 40.99
CA VAL A 10 21.85 -9.55 41.75
C VAL A 10 22.82 -10.20 42.74
N ARG A 11 24.06 -9.70 42.79
CA ARG A 11 25.11 -10.21 43.70
C ARG A 11 25.35 -9.17 44.81
N GLU A 12 25.66 -9.60 46.04
CA GLU A 12 25.78 -8.68 47.19
C GLU A 12 26.87 -7.63 46.97
N GLU A 13 28.01 -8.03 46.41
CA GLU A 13 29.17 -7.19 46.11
C GLU A 13 28.90 -6.12 45.03
N GLU A 14 27.80 -6.26 44.28
CA GLU A 14 27.41 -5.37 43.19
C GLU A 14 26.36 -4.32 43.60
N THR A 15 25.66 -4.54 44.73
CA THR A 15 24.50 -3.74 45.17
C THR A 15 24.79 -2.24 45.23
N LEU A 16 25.93 -1.85 45.82
CA LEU A 16 26.32 -0.44 45.99
C LEU A 16 26.63 0.26 44.66
N GLU A 17 27.09 -0.47 43.64
CA GLU A 17 27.29 0.11 42.29
C GLU A 17 25.96 0.21 41.55
N LEU A 18 25.11 -0.82 41.64
CA LEU A 18 23.76 -0.82 41.06
C LEU A 18 22.89 0.32 41.62
N GLN A 19 22.93 0.59 42.93
CA GLN A 19 22.20 1.72 43.52
C GLN A 19 22.63 3.07 42.91
N LYS A 20 23.95 3.31 42.82
CA LYS A 20 24.51 4.54 42.22
C LYS A 20 24.16 4.68 40.73
N LEU A 21 23.86 3.58 40.04
CA LEU A 21 23.36 3.59 38.67
C LEU A 21 21.84 3.86 38.64
N MET A 22 21.05 3.27 39.53
CA MET A 22 19.60 3.53 39.67
C MET A 22 19.30 5.02 39.92
N GLU A 23 20.12 5.70 40.72
CA GLU A 23 20.02 7.14 40.99
C GLU A 23 20.39 8.03 39.78
N ARG A 24 20.91 7.45 38.68
CA ARG A 24 21.47 8.19 37.52
C ARG A 24 20.84 7.85 36.18
N VAL A 25 19.98 6.83 36.10
CA VAL A 25 19.29 6.43 34.87
C VAL A 25 18.02 7.28 34.65
N PRO A 26 17.69 7.69 33.41
CA PRO A 26 16.67 8.71 33.17
C PRO A 26 15.21 8.21 33.20
N ILE A 27 14.97 6.90 33.04
CA ILE A 27 13.63 6.30 33.09
C ILE A 27 13.45 5.62 34.46
N PRO A 28 12.46 6.02 35.28
CA PRO A 28 12.22 5.42 36.59
C PRO A 28 12.01 3.91 36.54
N ILE A 29 12.70 3.20 37.43
CA ILE A 29 12.57 1.76 37.67
C ILE A 29 11.55 1.56 38.80
N LYS A 30 10.65 0.57 38.68
CA LYS A 30 9.59 0.29 39.65
C LYS A 30 9.85 -0.96 40.49
N GLU A 31 10.67 -1.84 39.93
CA GLU A 31 11.13 -3.11 40.47
C GLU A 31 12.11 -2.88 41.65
N SER A 32 12.13 -3.79 42.62
CA SER A 32 13.10 -3.72 43.73
C SER A 32 14.54 -3.90 43.23
N MET A 33 15.53 -3.28 43.87
CA MET A 33 16.95 -3.45 43.52
C MET A 33 17.40 -4.92 43.63
N GLU A 34 16.73 -5.72 44.47
CA GLU A 34 16.97 -7.16 44.62
C GLU A 34 16.48 -7.98 43.40
N GLU A 35 15.59 -7.43 42.57
CA GLU A 35 15.08 -8.12 41.39
C GLU A 35 16.09 -8.10 40.23
N PRO A 36 16.35 -9.25 39.57
CA PRO A 36 17.08 -9.29 38.30
C PRO A 36 16.48 -8.37 37.22
N SER A 37 15.16 -8.15 37.27
CA SER A 37 14.44 -7.18 36.43
C SER A 37 15.03 -5.77 36.52
N ALA A 38 15.27 -5.27 37.75
CA ALA A 38 15.86 -3.97 37.98
C ALA A 38 17.29 -3.91 37.45
N LYS A 39 18.13 -4.92 37.75
CA LYS A 39 19.52 -5.00 37.24
C LYS A 39 19.59 -4.96 35.71
N VAL A 40 18.73 -5.69 35.01
CA VAL A 40 18.64 -5.66 33.53
C VAL A 40 18.18 -4.30 33.01
N ASN A 41 17.20 -3.67 33.66
CA ASN A 41 16.68 -2.34 33.31
C ASN A 41 17.78 -1.27 33.49
N VAL A 42 18.46 -1.26 34.65
CA VAL A 42 19.63 -0.41 34.94
C VAL A 42 20.69 -0.55 33.85
N PHE A 43 21.09 -1.77 33.50
CA PHE A 43 22.13 -2.01 32.49
C PHE A 43 21.75 -1.48 31.11
N LEU A 44 20.51 -1.67 30.68
CA LEU A 44 20.07 -1.16 29.37
C LEU A 44 20.14 0.37 29.32
N GLN A 45 19.67 1.03 30.39
CA GLN A 45 19.72 2.49 30.49
C GLN A 45 21.14 3.02 30.68
N ALA A 46 21.98 2.36 31.48
CA ALA A 46 23.38 2.72 31.69
C ALA A 46 24.21 2.57 30.41
N TYR A 47 23.93 1.55 29.60
CA TYR A 47 24.53 1.35 28.29
C TYR A 47 24.21 2.51 27.34
N ILE A 48 22.91 2.85 27.16
CA ILE A 48 22.47 3.98 26.30
C ILE A 48 23.04 5.31 26.81
N SER A 49 23.09 5.49 28.13
CA SER A 49 23.68 6.66 28.80
C SER A 49 25.22 6.72 28.73
N GLN A 50 25.87 5.72 28.14
CA GLN A 50 27.33 5.57 28.07
C GLN A 50 28.04 5.63 29.43
N LEU A 51 27.38 5.19 30.50
CA LEU A 51 27.99 5.12 31.83
C LEU A 51 29.14 4.10 31.85
N LYS A 52 30.14 4.39 32.69
CA LYS A 52 31.21 3.45 33.03
C LYS A 52 30.79 2.67 34.27
N LEU A 53 31.15 1.39 34.28
CA LEU A 53 31.01 0.49 35.41
C LEU A 53 32.41 0.08 35.87
N GLU A 54 32.56 -0.20 37.17
CA GLU A 54 33.84 -0.55 37.80
C GLU A 54 33.95 -2.08 37.96
N GLY A 55 32.86 -2.75 38.33
CA GLY A 55 32.80 -4.20 38.41
C GLY A 55 32.96 -4.92 37.05
N PHE A 56 33.96 -5.79 36.93
CA PHE A 56 34.16 -6.66 35.75
C PHE A 56 32.93 -7.56 35.47
N ALA A 57 32.33 -8.12 36.53
CA ALA A 57 31.13 -8.96 36.43
C ALA A 57 29.92 -8.16 35.91
N LEU A 58 29.72 -6.93 36.41
CA LEU A 58 28.69 -6.01 35.93
C LEU A 58 28.87 -5.63 34.45
N MET A 59 30.11 -5.38 34.01
CA MET A 59 30.40 -5.13 32.60
C MET A 59 30.08 -6.34 31.71
N ALA A 60 30.41 -7.56 32.15
CA ALA A 60 30.08 -8.79 31.43
C ALA A 60 28.56 -9.01 31.31
N ASP A 61 27.82 -8.86 32.41
CA ASP A 61 26.35 -8.99 32.42
C ASP A 61 25.70 -7.90 31.53
N MET A 62 26.17 -6.65 31.57
CA MET A 62 25.68 -5.56 30.70
C MET A 62 25.92 -5.85 29.21
N VAL A 63 27.09 -6.40 28.85
CA VAL A 63 27.38 -6.79 27.45
C VAL A 63 26.44 -7.91 26.99
N TYR A 64 26.18 -8.91 27.84
CA TYR A 64 25.23 -9.98 27.53
C TYR A 64 23.79 -9.47 27.35
N VAL A 65 23.34 -8.57 28.23
CA VAL A 65 22.03 -7.91 28.13
C VAL A 65 21.91 -7.14 26.82
N THR A 66 22.88 -6.29 26.51
CA THR A 66 22.82 -5.36 25.36
C THR A 66 22.95 -6.05 24.01
N GLN A 67 23.79 -7.09 23.90
CA GLN A 67 23.84 -7.96 22.70
C GLN A 67 22.50 -8.67 22.42
N SER A 68 21.74 -8.98 23.47
CA SER A 68 20.41 -9.60 23.34
C SER A 68 19.29 -8.56 23.16
N ALA A 69 19.48 -7.34 23.66
CA ALA A 69 18.44 -6.32 23.73
C ALA A 69 17.95 -5.84 22.36
N SER A 70 18.85 -5.62 21.40
CA SER A 70 18.49 -5.16 20.05
C SER A 70 17.53 -6.14 19.36
N ARG A 71 17.87 -7.43 19.30
CA ARG A 71 16.97 -8.46 18.73
C ARG A 71 15.65 -8.60 19.51
N LEU A 72 15.68 -8.46 20.83
CA LEU A 72 14.50 -8.60 21.69
C LEU A 72 13.53 -7.44 21.52
N LEU A 73 14.02 -6.20 21.50
CA LEU A 73 13.20 -5.03 21.28
C LEU A 73 12.73 -4.92 19.83
N ARG A 74 13.48 -5.44 18.86
CA ARG A 74 12.98 -5.58 17.48
C ARG A 74 11.83 -6.58 17.40
N ALA A 75 11.93 -7.73 18.06
CA ALA A 75 10.82 -8.68 18.15
C ALA A 75 9.59 -8.09 18.85
N ILE A 76 9.78 -7.28 19.91
CA ILE A 76 8.68 -6.54 20.55
C ILE A 76 8.07 -5.52 19.59
N PHE A 77 8.88 -4.71 18.90
CA PHE A 77 8.40 -3.76 17.88
C PHE A 77 7.57 -4.47 16.81
N GLU A 78 8.04 -5.59 16.27
CA GLU A 78 7.32 -6.34 15.24
C GLU A 78 6.02 -6.96 15.76
N ILE A 79 5.98 -7.46 17.01
CA ILE A 79 4.74 -7.93 17.66
C ILE A 79 3.74 -6.78 17.86
N VAL A 80 4.21 -5.60 18.22
CA VAL A 80 3.39 -4.41 18.51
C VAL A 80 2.87 -3.75 17.24
N LEU A 81 3.69 -3.71 16.18
CA LEU A 81 3.33 -3.26 14.83
C LEU A 81 2.26 -4.18 14.20
N ASN A 82 2.43 -5.51 14.33
CA ASN A 82 1.42 -6.51 13.92
C ASN A 82 0.16 -6.53 14.82
N ARG A 83 0.15 -5.74 15.90
CA ARG A 83 -1.04 -5.48 16.75
C ARG A 83 -1.61 -4.08 16.56
N GLU A 84 -1.09 -3.34 15.58
CA GLU A 84 -1.57 -2.01 15.19
C GLU A 84 -1.49 -0.97 16.32
N TRP A 85 -0.63 -1.16 17.33
CA TRP A 85 -0.53 -0.29 18.51
C TRP A 85 0.46 0.88 18.28
N ALA A 86 -0.01 2.00 17.75
CA ALA A 86 0.81 3.11 17.24
C ALA A 86 1.79 3.69 18.28
N GLN A 87 1.30 4.21 19.40
CA GLN A 87 2.17 4.82 20.42
C GLN A 87 3.22 3.85 20.98
N LEU A 88 2.92 2.55 21.05
CA LEU A 88 3.87 1.57 21.59
C LEU A 88 4.86 1.12 20.50
N ALA A 89 4.43 1.03 19.24
CA ALA A 89 5.32 0.75 18.11
C ALA A 89 6.37 1.87 17.98
N ASP A 90 5.97 3.13 18.11
CA ASP A 90 6.88 4.28 18.16
C ASP A 90 7.90 4.15 19.30
N LYS A 91 7.44 3.96 20.54
CA LYS A 91 8.31 3.80 21.72
C LYS A 91 9.28 2.62 21.57
N CYS A 92 8.84 1.50 21.01
CA CYS A 92 9.69 0.33 20.75
C CYS A 92 10.71 0.58 19.62
N LEU A 93 10.33 1.26 18.53
CA LEU A 93 11.24 1.62 17.44
C LEU A 93 12.33 2.60 17.93
N ARG A 94 11.94 3.63 18.70
CA ARG A 94 12.90 4.55 19.32
C ARG A 94 13.85 3.83 20.28
N LEU A 95 13.35 2.88 21.09
CA LEU A 95 14.20 2.05 21.95
C LEU A 95 15.21 1.21 21.17
N CYS A 96 14.84 0.61 20.02
CA CYS A 96 15.78 -0.09 19.14
C CYS A 96 16.92 0.84 18.70
N LYS A 97 16.57 2.02 18.15
CA LYS A 97 17.55 3.02 17.70
C LYS A 97 18.46 3.52 18.82
N MET A 98 17.90 3.81 20.00
CA MET A 98 18.69 4.31 21.14
C MET A 98 19.72 3.29 21.64
N ILE A 99 19.43 1.99 21.49
CA ILE A 99 20.39 0.90 21.79
C ILE A 99 21.43 0.77 20.67
N ASP A 100 20.99 0.62 19.42
CA ASP A 100 21.89 0.41 18.27
C ASP A 100 22.84 1.60 18.03
N ARG A 101 22.40 2.82 18.37
CA ARG A 101 23.22 4.06 18.32
C ARG A 101 23.86 4.42 19.66
N ARG A 102 23.49 3.75 20.75
CA ARG A 102 23.97 3.97 22.13
C ARG A 102 23.88 5.45 22.56
N MET A 103 22.72 6.06 22.37
CA MET A 103 22.44 7.45 22.73
C MET A 103 20.94 7.65 23.00
N TRP A 104 20.58 8.61 23.83
CA TRP A 104 19.18 8.98 24.07
C TRP A 104 18.65 9.92 22.99
N GLN A 105 17.34 9.88 22.72
CA GLN A 105 16.64 10.77 21.78
C GLN A 105 16.84 12.27 22.10
N SER A 106 17.06 12.63 23.37
CA SER A 106 17.33 14.00 23.81
C SER A 106 18.77 14.48 23.54
N MET A 107 19.64 13.64 22.99
CA MET A 107 21.00 13.99 22.60
C MET A 107 21.06 14.45 21.14
N SER A 108 22.06 15.28 20.80
CA SER A 108 22.15 15.84 19.44
C SER A 108 22.49 14.76 18.41
N PRO A 109 21.89 14.78 17.20
CA PRO A 109 22.06 13.74 16.18
C PRO A 109 23.47 13.73 15.59
N LEU A 110 24.19 14.85 15.75
CA LEU A 110 25.59 15.00 15.39
C LEU A 110 26.53 13.99 16.09
N ARG A 111 26.06 13.29 17.14
CA ARG A 111 26.77 12.15 17.76
C ARG A 111 26.96 10.96 16.82
N LEU A 112 26.11 10.78 15.80
CA LEU A 112 26.23 9.70 14.82
C LEU A 112 27.51 9.85 13.98
N PHE A 113 27.88 11.09 13.64
CA PHE A 113 29.06 11.39 12.85
C PHE A 113 30.33 11.34 13.71
N ARG A 114 30.96 10.16 13.81
CA ARG A 114 32.16 9.86 14.62
C ARG A 114 33.38 10.80 14.43
N LYS A 115 33.35 11.73 13.46
CA LYS A 115 34.36 12.77 13.23
C LYS A 115 34.07 14.08 13.97
N MET A 116 32.88 14.26 14.52
CA MET A 116 32.49 15.44 15.30
C MET A 116 33.11 15.41 16.70
N PRO A 117 33.83 16.47 17.13
CA PRO A 117 34.34 16.54 18.50
C PRO A 117 33.20 16.63 19.52
N GLU A 118 33.21 15.75 20.52
CA GLU A 118 32.11 15.60 21.47
C GLU A 118 31.86 16.89 22.31
N GLU A 119 32.90 17.70 22.55
CA GLU A 119 32.76 19.02 23.17
C GLU A 119 31.83 19.96 22.39
N ILE A 120 31.82 19.87 21.06
CA ILE A 120 31.05 20.76 20.19
C ILE A 120 29.60 20.31 20.18
N VAL A 121 29.36 19.00 20.10
CA VAL A 121 28.05 18.38 20.31
C VAL A 121 27.46 18.83 21.67
N LYS A 122 28.23 18.71 22.75
CA LYS A 122 27.84 19.18 24.10
C LYS A 122 27.56 20.70 24.16
N LYS A 123 28.24 21.53 23.36
CA LYS A 123 27.97 22.97 23.23
C LYS A 123 26.69 23.28 22.45
N ILE A 124 26.26 22.41 21.54
CA ILE A 124 24.99 22.49 20.80
C ILE A 124 23.85 22.05 21.72
N GLU A 125 23.97 20.88 22.34
CA GLU A 125 23.01 20.34 23.32
C GLU A 125 22.74 21.33 24.46
N LYS A 126 23.78 21.96 25.01
CA LYS A 126 23.65 22.99 26.07
C LYS A 126 22.88 24.24 25.64
N LYS A 127 22.71 24.50 24.33
CA LYS A 127 21.89 25.61 23.82
C LYS A 127 20.42 25.22 23.59
N ASN A 128 20.10 23.92 23.66
CA ASN A 128 18.76 23.36 23.44
C ASN A 128 18.06 23.92 22.19
N PHE A 129 18.82 24.09 21.11
CA PHE A 129 18.32 24.59 19.84
C PHE A 129 17.63 23.46 19.06
N PRO A 130 16.38 23.63 18.57
CA PRO A 130 15.66 22.59 17.84
C PRO A 130 16.42 22.11 16.61
N TRP A 131 16.47 20.78 16.39
CA TRP A 131 17.21 20.18 15.27
C TRP A 131 16.75 20.71 13.91
N GLU A 132 15.44 20.74 13.66
CA GLU A 132 14.85 21.15 12.37
C GLU A 132 15.32 22.54 11.92
N ARG A 133 15.53 23.47 12.86
CA ARG A 133 16.00 24.83 12.56
C ARG A 133 17.45 24.92 12.12
N LEU A 134 18.20 23.81 12.08
CA LEU A 134 19.53 23.76 11.50
C LEU A 134 19.52 23.54 9.98
N TYR A 135 18.40 23.06 9.40
CA TYR A 135 18.22 23.02 7.94
C TYR A 135 17.97 24.43 7.37
N ASP A 136 17.30 25.30 8.13
CA ASP A 136 16.94 26.67 7.72
C ASP A 136 18.14 27.65 7.63
N LEU A 137 19.32 27.27 8.14
CA LEU A 137 20.45 28.18 8.38
C LEU A 137 21.61 27.97 7.40
N GLU A 138 22.23 29.08 6.95
CA GLU A 138 23.48 29.00 6.21
C GLU A 138 24.66 28.56 7.10
N ALA A 139 25.72 28.03 6.49
CA ALA A 139 26.88 27.48 7.22
C ALA A 139 27.55 28.50 8.16
N ASN A 140 27.68 29.74 7.71
CA ASN A 140 28.11 30.92 8.47
C ASN A 140 27.26 31.12 9.74
N GLU A 141 25.93 31.12 9.60
CA GLU A 141 25.00 31.31 10.70
C GLU A 141 25.10 30.16 11.72
N ILE A 142 25.23 28.91 11.26
CA ILE A 142 25.52 27.76 12.12
C ILE A 142 26.85 27.95 12.86
N GLY A 143 27.89 28.43 12.17
CA GLY A 143 29.21 28.74 12.75
C GLY A 143 29.16 29.78 13.87
N GLU A 144 28.39 30.86 13.68
CA GLU A 144 28.16 31.92 14.67
C GLU A 144 27.26 31.47 15.82
N LEU A 145 26.13 30.82 15.51
CA LEU A 145 25.20 30.23 16.49
C LEU A 145 25.93 29.31 17.46
N ILE A 146 26.85 28.49 16.94
CA ILE A 146 27.65 27.55 17.74
C ILE A 146 28.84 28.26 18.42
N ARG A 147 29.27 29.43 17.90
CA ARG A 147 30.50 30.18 18.26
C ARG A 147 31.79 29.43 17.93
N VAL A 148 31.78 28.65 16.85
CA VAL A 148 32.94 27.89 16.34
C VAL A 148 32.95 27.98 14.80
N PRO A 149 33.23 29.15 14.20
CA PRO A 149 33.09 29.37 12.75
C PRO A 149 34.06 28.56 11.88
N LYS A 150 35.07 27.88 12.47
CA LYS A 150 35.96 26.95 11.74
C LYS A 150 35.31 25.61 11.35
N LEU A 151 34.10 25.34 11.82
CA LEU A 151 33.36 24.08 11.57
C LEU A 151 31.95 24.32 11.01
N ASP A 152 31.67 25.55 10.61
CA ASP A 152 30.55 26.00 9.77
C ASP A 152 30.12 24.95 8.73
N LYS A 153 31.00 24.65 7.77
CA LYS A 153 30.75 23.81 6.60
C LYS A 153 30.70 22.33 6.95
N THR A 154 31.40 21.92 8.00
CA THR A 154 31.38 20.54 8.51
C THR A 154 30.02 20.22 9.14
N ILE A 155 29.48 21.13 9.95
CA ILE A 155 28.20 20.94 10.63
C ILE A 155 27.04 21.13 9.64
N TYR A 156 27.10 22.17 8.79
CA TYR A 156 26.14 22.35 7.69
C TYR A 156 26.06 21.10 6.80
N LYS A 157 27.21 20.53 6.40
CA LYS A 157 27.25 19.27 5.66
C LYS A 157 26.59 18.13 6.45
N TYR A 158 26.91 17.93 7.73
CA TYR A 158 26.35 16.83 8.50
C TYR A 158 24.84 16.95 8.78
N VAL A 159 24.31 18.17 8.88
CA VAL A 159 22.87 18.42 8.91
C VAL A 159 22.25 18.01 7.57
N HIS A 160 22.77 18.50 6.44
CA HIS A 160 22.25 18.19 5.10
C HIS A 160 22.53 16.75 4.62
N GLN A 161 23.36 15.98 5.32
CA GLN A 161 23.51 14.54 5.11
C GLN A 161 22.48 13.72 5.89
N PHE A 162 21.81 14.29 6.89
CA PHE A 162 20.88 13.55 7.71
C PHE A 162 19.63 13.12 6.90
N PRO A 163 19.19 11.84 6.94
CA PRO A 163 18.02 11.40 6.18
C PRO A 163 16.72 12.15 6.51
N LYS A 164 16.31 13.02 5.59
CA LYS A 164 15.05 13.78 5.59
C LYS A 164 14.27 13.45 4.31
N LEU A 165 12.95 13.33 4.43
CA LEU A 165 12.02 13.05 3.33
C LEU A 165 10.91 14.09 3.36
N GLU A 166 10.63 14.75 2.24
CA GLU A 166 9.42 15.57 2.11
C GLU A 166 8.26 14.71 1.63
N LEU A 167 7.04 15.00 2.12
CA LEU A 167 5.85 14.18 1.88
C LEU A 167 4.77 15.02 1.21
N SER A 168 4.26 14.54 0.07
CA SER A 168 3.06 15.10 -0.55
C SER A 168 2.04 14.00 -0.85
N THR A 169 0.76 14.26 -0.55
CA THR A 169 -0.33 13.28 -0.68
C THR A 169 -1.40 13.76 -1.64
N HIS A 170 -1.87 12.84 -2.48
CA HIS A 170 -3.05 13.00 -3.31
C HIS A 170 -4.03 11.85 -3.03
N ILE A 171 -5.30 12.15 -2.81
CA ILE A 171 -6.26 11.21 -2.22
C ILE A 171 -7.51 11.11 -3.07
N GLN A 172 -7.95 9.87 -3.32
CA GLN A 172 -9.11 9.54 -4.13
C GLN A 172 -10.22 9.01 -3.19
N PRO A 173 -11.24 9.82 -2.85
CA PRO A 173 -12.15 9.52 -1.74
C PRO A 173 -12.95 8.22 -1.87
N ILE A 174 -13.24 7.79 -3.11
CA ILE A 174 -14.17 6.69 -3.44
C ILE A 174 -13.75 5.34 -2.82
N THR A 175 -12.48 5.15 -2.48
CA THR A 175 -11.95 3.96 -1.78
C THR A 175 -10.89 4.31 -0.72
N LEU A 176 -10.81 5.58 -0.29
CA LEU A 176 -9.66 6.15 0.45
C LEU A 176 -8.28 5.63 -0.03
N ARG A 177 -8.08 5.69 -1.35
CA ARG A 177 -6.75 5.44 -1.91
C ARG A 177 -5.89 6.67 -1.67
N VAL A 178 -4.76 6.48 -1.00
CA VAL A 178 -3.73 7.50 -0.80
C VAL A 178 -2.62 7.23 -1.80
N GLU A 179 -2.31 8.25 -2.60
CA GLU A 179 -1.12 8.30 -3.45
C GLU A 179 -0.11 9.24 -2.78
N LEU A 180 0.91 8.66 -2.16
CA LEU A 180 1.95 9.34 -1.40
C LEU A 180 3.20 9.48 -2.29
N THR A 181 3.64 10.70 -2.53
CA THR A 181 4.91 10.99 -3.22
C THR A 181 5.95 11.41 -2.21
N ILE A 182 7.13 10.78 -2.28
CA ILE A 182 8.23 10.91 -1.32
C ILE A 182 9.49 11.37 -2.06
N PRO A 183 9.65 12.68 -2.32
CA PRO A 183 10.94 13.30 -2.66
C PRO A 183 11.96 13.15 -1.50
N PRO A 184 13.17 12.61 -1.74
CA PRO A 184 14.25 12.62 -0.77
C PRO A 184 14.94 14.00 -0.67
N ASP A 185 15.00 14.58 0.52
CA ASP A 185 15.62 15.90 0.76
C ASP A 185 16.88 15.78 1.64
N PHE A 186 17.88 15.03 1.17
CA PHE A 186 19.18 14.91 1.83
C PHE A 186 20.32 14.50 0.89
N GLN A 187 21.55 14.86 1.27
CA GLN A 187 22.77 14.56 0.52
C GLN A 187 23.28 13.16 0.86
N TRP A 188 23.10 12.21 -0.07
CA TRP A 188 23.56 10.84 0.14
C TRP A 188 25.08 10.72 0.25
N ASP A 189 25.58 9.98 1.25
CA ASP A 189 26.97 9.58 1.38
C ASP A 189 27.03 8.10 1.71
N GLU A 190 27.61 7.32 0.79
CA GLU A 190 27.72 5.86 0.89
C GLU A 190 28.45 5.42 2.18
N LYS A 191 29.29 6.27 2.78
CA LYS A 191 30.01 5.97 4.02
C LYS A 191 29.15 6.17 5.28
N VAL A 192 27.96 6.72 5.14
CA VAL A 192 26.98 6.92 6.22
C VAL A 192 25.77 6.01 5.98
N HIS A 193 25.16 6.08 4.79
CA HIS A 193 23.89 5.42 4.43
C HIS A 193 24.08 4.06 3.73
N GLY A 194 25.30 3.75 3.29
CA GLY A 194 25.58 2.58 2.46
C GLY A 194 24.80 2.60 1.15
N GLN A 195 24.24 1.44 0.81
CA GLN A 195 23.54 1.17 -0.45
C GLN A 195 22.02 1.42 -0.39
N SER A 196 21.43 1.45 0.81
CA SER A 196 20.00 1.68 0.99
C SER A 196 19.66 2.05 2.44
N GLU A 197 18.79 3.05 2.59
CA GLU A 197 18.18 3.42 3.86
C GLU A 197 16.72 3.00 3.92
N ALA A 198 16.28 2.68 5.13
CA ALA A 198 15.01 2.04 5.39
C ALA A 198 14.12 2.93 6.23
N PHE A 199 12.82 2.89 5.93
CA PHE A 199 11.80 3.70 6.58
C PHE A 199 10.50 2.91 6.74
N TRP A 200 9.74 3.24 7.77
CA TRP A 200 8.36 2.81 7.96
C TRP A 200 7.43 3.95 7.57
N ILE A 201 6.59 3.72 6.58
CA ILE A 201 5.39 4.51 6.32
C ILE A 201 4.34 4.01 7.32
N LEU A 202 3.79 4.91 8.12
CA LEU A 202 2.76 4.64 9.11
C LEU A 202 1.58 5.57 8.85
N VAL A 203 0.37 5.01 8.83
CA VAL A 203 -0.89 5.77 8.84
C VAL A 203 -1.58 5.48 10.15
N GLU A 204 -1.77 6.52 10.95
CA GLU A 204 -2.28 6.47 12.31
C GLU A 204 -3.63 7.20 12.39
N ASP A 205 -4.47 6.79 13.35
CA ASP A 205 -5.76 7.41 13.63
C ASP A 205 -5.65 8.77 14.33
N VAL A 206 -6.80 9.41 14.60
CA VAL A 206 -6.90 10.79 15.14
C VAL A 206 -6.13 10.96 16.44
N ASP A 207 -6.15 9.94 17.29
CA ASP A 207 -5.57 9.93 18.63
C ASP A 207 -4.16 9.29 18.65
N SER A 208 -3.68 8.85 17.48
CA SER A 208 -2.40 8.15 17.29
C SER A 208 -2.25 6.92 18.20
N GLU A 209 -3.34 6.17 18.38
CA GLU A 209 -3.39 4.91 19.13
C GLU A 209 -3.37 3.69 18.20
N VAL A 210 -4.00 3.78 17.02
CA VAL A 210 -4.16 2.67 16.08
C VAL A 210 -3.45 2.94 14.74
N ILE A 211 -2.64 1.97 14.29
CA ILE A 211 -1.99 1.97 12.97
C ILE A 211 -2.96 1.35 11.95
N LEU A 212 -3.55 2.20 11.12
CA LEU A 212 -4.54 1.82 10.11
C LEU A 212 -3.92 1.22 8.85
N HIS A 213 -2.66 1.58 8.57
CA HIS A 213 -1.84 0.99 7.53
C HIS A 213 -0.37 1.20 7.86
N TYR A 214 0.48 0.23 7.50
CA TYR A 214 1.93 0.40 7.51
C TYR A 214 2.59 -0.26 6.29
N GLU A 215 3.68 0.34 5.81
CA GLU A 215 4.48 -0.21 4.72
C GLU A 215 5.99 0.05 4.93
N TYR A 216 6.84 -0.92 4.58
CA TYR A 216 8.30 -0.81 4.66
C TYR A 216 8.86 -0.23 3.37
N PHE A 217 9.33 1.01 3.43
CA PHE A 217 9.92 1.74 2.30
C PHE A 217 11.46 1.64 2.35
N LEU A 218 12.07 1.22 1.24
CA LEU A 218 13.51 1.01 1.12
C LEU A 218 14.09 1.90 0.02
N LEU A 219 14.54 3.10 0.41
CA LEU A 219 15.21 4.04 -0.48
C LEU A 219 16.61 3.50 -0.82
N LYS A 220 16.89 3.31 -2.11
CA LYS A 220 18.17 2.78 -2.60
C LYS A 220 19.01 3.89 -3.20
N TYR A 221 20.33 3.82 -3.02
CA TYR A 221 21.27 4.84 -3.53
C TYR A 221 21.07 5.17 -5.02
N LYS A 222 20.79 4.15 -5.86
CA LYS A 222 20.52 4.35 -7.30
C LYS A 222 19.36 5.33 -7.59
N TYR A 223 18.41 5.44 -6.66
CA TYR A 223 17.17 6.21 -6.81
C TYR A 223 17.03 7.31 -5.74
N CYS A 224 18.14 7.78 -5.16
CA CYS A 224 18.11 8.78 -4.08
C CYS A 224 17.85 10.22 -4.55
N GLN A 225 17.61 10.43 -5.85
CA GLN A 225 17.25 11.71 -6.47
C GLN A 225 15.90 11.63 -7.22
N ASP A 226 15.24 10.47 -7.21
CA ASP A 226 13.95 10.24 -7.86
C ASP A 226 12.81 10.39 -6.84
N ASP A 227 11.65 10.89 -7.27
CA ASP A 227 10.43 10.90 -6.47
C ASP A 227 9.83 9.49 -6.34
N HIS A 228 9.57 9.03 -5.12
CA HIS A 228 9.00 7.70 -4.89
C HIS A 228 7.49 7.75 -4.68
N LEU A 229 6.74 7.11 -5.56
CA LEU A 229 5.27 7.09 -5.52
C LEU A 229 4.75 5.77 -4.91
N VAL A 230 4.24 5.84 -3.68
CA VAL A 230 3.64 4.72 -2.95
C VAL A 230 2.12 4.86 -2.98
N LYS A 231 1.38 3.77 -3.23
CA LYS A 231 -0.08 3.79 -3.39
C LYS A 231 -0.74 2.70 -2.55
N PHE A 232 -1.43 3.11 -1.50
CA PHE A 232 -2.13 2.21 -0.57
C PHE A 232 -3.57 2.66 -0.31
N PHE A 233 -4.30 1.89 0.49
CA PHE A 233 -5.69 2.14 0.89
C PHE A 233 -5.74 2.26 2.42
N VAL A 234 -6.58 3.14 2.94
CA VAL A 234 -6.76 3.35 4.39
C VAL A 234 -8.22 3.01 4.75
N PRO A 235 -8.47 2.16 5.78
CA PRO A 235 -9.84 1.82 6.18
C PRO A 235 -10.59 3.04 6.73
N VAL A 236 -11.83 3.21 6.27
CA VAL A 236 -12.75 4.26 6.72
C VAL A 236 -13.66 3.68 7.81
N PHE A 237 -13.90 4.44 8.87
CA PHE A 237 -14.84 4.08 9.93
C PHE A 237 -15.95 5.14 10.06
N GLU A 238 -17.11 4.72 10.57
CA GLU A 238 -18.20 5.61 10.96
C GLU A 238 -18.24 5.76 12.49
N PRO A 239 -18.32 6.99 13.05
CA PRO A 239 -18.33 8.28 12.37
C PRO A 239 -16.99 8.64 11.74
N LEU A 240 -17.02 9.41 10.64
CA LEU A 240 -15.82 9.81 9.91
C LEU A 240 -14.85 10.60 10.81
N PRO A 241 -13.58 10.16 10.95
CA PRO A 241 -12.58 10.92 11.69
C PRO A 241 -12.21 12.24 10.97
N PRO A 242 -11.92 13.33 11.71
CA PRO A 242 -11.61 14.64 11.12
C PRO A 242 -10.29 14.66 10.33
N GLN A 243 -9.32 13.82 10.71
CA GLN A 243 -8.04 13.67 10.03
C GLN A 243 -7.42 12.30 10.31
N TYR A 244 -6.58 11.82 9.39
CA TYR A 244 -5.58 10.78 9.68
C TYR A 244 -4.18 11.40 9.70
N PHE A 245 -3.25 10.75 10.40
CA PHE A 245 -1.83 11.14 10.43
C PHE A 245 -1.01 10.17 9.59
N LEU A 246 -0.36 10.68 8.53
CA LEU A 246 0.64 9.93 7.78
C LEU A 246 2.03 10.39 8.21
N ARG A 247 2.85 9.45 8.67
CA ARG A 247 4.20 9.63 9.18
C ARG A 247 5.18 8.73 8.44
N ILE A 248 6.40 9.23 8.16
CA ILE A 248 7.52 8.36 7.76
C ILE A 248 8.65 8.48 8.77
N VAL A 249 9.00 7.35 9.40
CA VAL A 249 10.13 7.24 10.34
C VAL A 249 11.22 6.37 9.74
N SER A 250 12.49 6.79 9.80
CA SER A 250 13.62 5.90 9.49
C SER A 250 13.58 4.65 10.40
N ASP A 251 13.99 3.50 9.88
CA ASP A 251 14.17 2.24 10.62
C ASP A 251 15.44 2.30 11.51
N ARG A 252 16.40 3.18 11.19
CA ARG A 252 17.77 3.17 11.74
C ARG A 252 18.23 4.48 12.38
N GLU A 253 17.73 5.62 11.93
CA GLU A 253 18.26 6.96 12.25
C GLU A 253 17.25 7.77 13.09
N GLU A 254 17.75 8.65 13.96
CA GLU A 254 16.98 9.51 14.86
C GLU A 254 17.65 10.88 14.96
N PRO A 255 16.92 12.00 14.80
CA PRO A 255 15.56 12.17 14.30
C PRO A 255 15.57 12.37 12.78
N ALA A 256 14.98 11.43 12.04
CA ALA A 256 14.48 11.77 10.71
C ALA A 256 13.36 12.80 10.92
N ALA A 257 13.34 13.89 10.14
CA ALA A 257 12.30 14.90 10.28
C ALA A 257 10.93 14.25 10.01
N ASP A 258 10.08 14.17 11.05
CA ASP A 258 8.77 13.52 11.00
C ASP A 258 7.83 14.32 10.08
N GLY A 259 7.90 14.05 8.77
CA GLY A 259 6.95 14.55 7.78
C GLY A 259 5.54 14.08 8.15
N ALA A 260 4.61 15.03 8.33
CA ALA A 260 3.27 14.76 8.84
C ALA A 260 2.20 15.32 7.88
N ALA A 261 1.71 14.49 6.97
CA ALA A 261 0.63 14.86 6.05
C ALA A 261 -0.75 14.60 6.70
N ARG A 262 -1.67 15.56 6.59
CA ARG A 262 -3.03 15.51 7.14
C ARG A 262 -4.09 15.52 6.03
N PHE A 263 -5.18 14.77 6.21
CA PHE A 263 -6.25 14.70 5.22
C PHE A 263 -7.58 14.18 5.78
N ALA A 264 -8.69 14.51 5.12
CA ALA A 264 -10.07 14.16 5.49
C ALA A 264 -10.76 13.25 4.44
N ALA A 265 -11.86 12.59 4.82
CA ALA A 265 -12.51 11.49 4.08
C ALA A 265 -14.05 11.64 3.92
N ALA A 266 -14.70 10.79 3.11
CA ALA A 266 -16.16 10.79 2.84
C ALA A 266 -16.74 9.36 2.62
N ALA A 267 -18.06 9.19 2.81
CA ALA A 267 -18.80 7.90 2.96
C ALA A 267 -19.59 7.47 1.67
N ASN A 268 -20.34 6.35 1.51
CA ASN A 268 -20.76 5.17 2.33
C ASN A 268 -21.28 4.04 1.35
N LEU A 269 -21.94 2.88 1.61
CA LEU A 269 -22.61 2.18 2.74
C LEU A 269 -22.78 0.65 2.41
N TYR A 270 -23.59 -0.11 3.17
CA TYR A 270 -23.88 -1.58 3.10
C TYR A 270 -25.39 -1.90 2.86
N ALA A 271 -25.91 -3.14 2.61
CA ALA A 271 -25.48 -4.37 1.90
C ALA A 271 -26.64 -5.43 1.88
N PHE A 272 -26.44 -6.63 1.28
CA PHE A 272 -27.22 -7.90 1.43
C PHE A 272 -28.68 -8.00 0.85
N SER A 273 -29.32 -9.18 0.65
CA SER A 273 -28.88 -10.52 0.16
C SER A 273 -30.02 -11.52 -0.24
N GLN A 274 -30.22 -11.81 -1.54
CA GLN A 274 -30.74 -13.10 -2.09
C GLN A 274 -30.54 -13.16 -3.64
N PHE A 275 -30.83 -14.29 -4.32
CA PHE A 275 -29.94 -14.81 -5.39
C PHE A 275 -28.48 -14.75 -4.88
N ASN A 276 -27.50 -14.30 -5.66
CA ASN A 276 -26.47 -13.46 -5.04
C ASN A 276 -27.05 -12.02 -4.91
N PRO A 277 -26.78 -11.28 -3.81
CA PRO A 277 -27.41 -10.00 -3.51
C PRO A 277 -27.55 -9.06 -4.72
N ILE A 278 -26.43 -8.90 -5.44
CA ILE A 278 -26.29 -8.06 -6.63
C ILE A 278 -27.31 -8.46 -7.70
N GLN A 279 -27.43 -9.76 -8.01
CA GLN A 279 -28.32 -10.25 -9.06
C GLN A 279 -29.80 -9.96 -8.78
N THR A 280 -30.30 -10.13 -7.54
CA THR A 280 -31.69 -9.74 -7.21
C THR A 280 -31.88 -8.24 -7.24
N GLN A 281 -30.99 -7.50 -6.58
CA GLN A 281 -31.07 -6.04 -6.45
C GLN A 281 -31.09 -5.35 -7.82
N VAL A 282 -30.32 -5.87 -8.77
CA VAL A 282 -30.19 -5.34 -10.13
C VAL A 282 -31.26 -5.89 -11.09
N PHE A 283 -31.91 -7.02 -10.79
CA PHE A 283 -32.86 -7.68 -11.70
C PHE A 283 -33.99 -6.74 -12.17
N ASN A 284 -34.63 -6.00 -11.27
CA ASN A 284 -35.71 -5.08 -11.65
C ASN A 284 -35.21 -3.94 -12.56
N ALA A 285 -34.08 -3.32 -12.23
CA ALA A 285 -33.50 -2.24 -13.02
C ALA A 285 -33.07 -2.71 -14.42
N VAL A 286 -32.55 -3.93 -14.54
CA VAL A 286 -32.06 -4.46 -15.83
C VAL A 286 -33.16 -5.12 -16.66
N TYR A 287 -34.05 -5.91 -16.06
CA TYR A 287 -35.05 -6.69 -16.80
C TYR A 287 -36.37 -5.95 -17.04
N ASN A 288 -36.84 -5.14 -16.09
CA ASN A 288 -38.16 -4.49 -16.21
C ASN A 288 -38.06 -3.09 -16.86
N ASN A 289 -37.09 -2.27 -16.43
CA ASN A 289 -36.87 -0.92 -16.97
C ASN A 289 -36.03 -0.92 -18.27
N GLU A 290 -35.97 0.22 -18.96
CA GLU A 290 -35.04 0.48 -20.08
C GLU A 290 -33.90 1.47 -19.74
N ASP A 291 -33.78 1.86 -18.47
CA ASP A 291 -32.75 2.78 -18.00
C ASP A 291 -31.32 2.27 -18.22
N ASN A 292 -30.36 3.21 -18.27
CA ASN A 292 -28.94 2.88 -18.25
C ASN A 292 -28.55 2.39 -16.84
N VAL A 293 -27.80 1.29 -16.73
CA VAL A 293 -27.49 0.65 -15.43
C VAL A 293 -25.98 0.45 -15.27
N PHE A 294 -25.45 0.80 -14.11
CA PHE A 294 -24.09 0.44 -13.68
C PHE A 294 -24.15 -0.64 -12.59
N VAL A 295 -23.23 -1.60 -12.64
CA VAL A 295 -23.16 -2.75 -11.72
C VAL A 295 -21.71 -3.01 -11.31
N GLY A 296 -21.30 -2.44 -10.18
CA GLY A 296 -20.06 -2.82 -9.49
C GLY A 296 -20.29 -4.07 -8.64
N ALA A 297 -19.55 -5.14 -8.92
CA ALA A 297 -19.64 -6.40 -8.18
C ALA A 297 -18.41 -7.28 -8.40
N PRO A 298 -17.98 -8.11 -7.43
CA PRO A 298 -16.79 -8.94 -7.58
C PRO A 298 -16.75 -9.82 -8.84
N THR A 299 -15.56 -10.12 -9.34
CA THR A 299 -15.37 -11.16 -10.35
C THR A 299 -15.75 -12.53 -9.77
N GLY A 300 -16.57 -13.28 -10.51
CA GLY A 300 -17.26 -14.47 -10.00
C GLY A 300 -18.71 -14.22 -9.55
N SER A 301 -19.12 -12.97 -9.25
CA SER A 301 -20.51 -12.62 -8.89
C SER A 301 -21.52 -12.68 -10.06
N GLY A 302 -21.20 -13.42 -11.14
CA GLY A 302 -22.13 -13.70 -12.24
C GLY A 302 -22.62 -12.47 -13.00
N LYS A 303 -21.80 -11.41 -13.12
CA LYS A 303 -22.12 -10.17 -13.86
C LYS A 303 -22.59 -10.45 -15.29
N THR A 304 -21.99 -11.44 -15.96
CA THR A 304 -22.39 -11.93 -17.29
C THR A 304 -23.85 -12.38 -17.37
N ARG A 305 -24.44 -12.89 -16.29
CA ARG A 305 -25.88 -13.24 -16.24
C ARG A 305 -26.78 -12.01 -16.19
N ILE A 306 -26.30 -10.92 -15.61
CA ILE A 306 -27.00 -9.63 -15.62
C ILE A 306 -27.01 -9.05 -17.05
N ALA A 307 -25.92 -9.22 -17.80
CA ALA A 307 -25.93 -8.94 -19.23
C ALA A 307 -26.92 -9.83 -20.00
N GLU A 308 -26.95 -11.14 -19.76
CA GLU A 308 -27.94 -12.05 -20.37
C GLU A 308 -29.38 -11.59 -20.14
N PHE A 309 -29.74 -11.12 -18.94
CA PHE A 309 -31.07 -10.56 -18.65
C PHE A 309 -31.40 -9.35 -19.56
N ALA A 310 -30.44 -8.45 -19.79
CA ALA A 310 -30.63 -7.31 -20.68
C ALA A 310 -30.79 -7.72 -22.15
N VAL A 311 -30.01 -8.71 -22.61
CA VAL A 311 -30.11 -9.26 -23.96
C VAL A 311 -31.45 -9.94 -24.19
N LEU A 312 -31.89 -10.79 -23.24
CA LEU A 312 -33.21 -11.42 -23.27
C LEU A 312 -34.34 -10.38 -23.33
N ARG A 313 -34.30 -9.37 -22.45
CA ARG A 313 -35.28 -8.28 -22.43
C ARG A 313 -35.31 -7.54 -23.78
N LYS A 314 -34.15 -7.19 -24.35
CA LYS A 314 -34.14 -6.39 -25.59
C LYS A 314 -34.57 -7.18 -26.82
N LEU A 315 -34.25 -8.47 -26.89
CA LEU A 315 -34.75 -9.37 -27.94
C LEU A 315 -36.26 -9.64 -27.81
N GLN A 316 -36.78 -9.74 -26.59
CA GLN A 316 -38.23 -9.85 -26.34
C GLN A 316 -38.99 -8.60 -26.83
N GLN A 317 -38.44 -7.41 -26.63
CA GLN A 317 -39.03 -6.14 -27.09
C GLN A 317 -38.88 -5.92 -28.60
N ASN A 318 -37.74 -6.31 -29.18
CA ASN A 318 -37.45 -6.17 -30.59
C ASN A 318 -36.58 -7.34 -31.09
N PRO A 319 -37.17 -8.33 -31.78
CA PRO A 319 -36.41 -9.45 -32.37
C PRO A 319 -35.33 -9.04 -33.38
N HIS A 320 -35.43 -7.83 -33.95
CA HIS A 320 -34.41 -7.26 -34.85
C HIS A 320 -33.52 -6.22 -34.16
N GLY A 321 -33.57 -6.12 -32.83
CA GLY A 321 -32.71 -5.27 -32.03
C GLY A 321 -31.25 -5.68 -32.13
N ARG A 322 -30.34 -4.69 -32.05
CA ARG A 322 -28.89 -4.94 -32.04
C ARG A 322 -28.28 -4.65 -30.68
N VAL A 323 -27.63 -5.67 -30.16
CA VAL A 323 -26.83 -5.68 -28.94
C VAL A 323 -25.35 -5.63 -29.32
N LEU A 324 -24.59 -4.76 -28.67
CA LEU A 324 -23.14 -4.77 -28.67
C LEU A 324 -22.64 -5.16 -27.28
N TYR A 325 -21.87 -6.25 -27.17
CA TYR A 325 -21.19 -6.69 -25.95
C TYR A 325 -19.70 -6.43 -26.10
N LEU A 326 -19.16 -5.53 -25.26
CA LEU A 326 -17.76 -5.18 -25.23
C LEU A 326 -17.09 -5.83 -24.03
N VAL A 327 -15.98 -6.53 -24.28
CA VAL A 327 -15.06 -7.05 -23.25
C VAL A 327 -13.68 -6.41 -23.36
N SER A 328 -12.86 -6.59 -22.33
CA SER A 328 -11.45 -6.21 -22.33
C SER A 328 -10.65 -6.97 -23.40
N ARG A 329 -10.56 -8.31 -23.27
CA ARG A 329 -9.58 -9.15 -23.97
C ARG A 329 -10.23 -10.11 -24.98
N ASP A 330 -9.56 -10.36 -26.11
CA ASP A 330 -10.15 -11.20 -27.18
C ASP A 330 -10.34 -12.67 -26.78
N ALA A 331 -9.58 -13.16 -25.79
CA ALA A 331 -9.80 -14.48 -25.19
C ALA A 331 -11.14 -14.56 -24.43
N LEU A 332 -11.54 -13.49 -23.73
CA LEU A 332 -12.88 -13.39 -23.14
C LEU A 332 -13.94 -13.22 -24.23
N ALA A 333 -13.61 -12.51 -25.32
CA ALA A 333 -14.52 -12.35 -26.45
C ALA A 333 -14.84 -13.69 -27.12
N GLU A 334 -13.87 -14.60 -27.21
CA GLU A 334 -14.07 -15.97 -27.72
C GLU A 334 -14.94 -16.80 -26.77
N LEU A 335 -14.63 -16.81 -25.47
CA LEU A 335 -15.40 -17.56 -24.47
C LEU A 335 -16.88 -17.12 -24.41
N ILE A 336 -17.13 -15.81 -24.38
CA ILE A 336 -18.49 -15.25 -24.43
C ILE A 336 -19.15 -15.53 -25.78
N PHE A 337 -18.41 -15.44 -26.90
CA PHE A 337 -18.96 -15.78 -28.21
C PHE A 337 -19.42 -17.23 -28.30
N MET A 338 -18.64 -18.20 -27.84
CA MET A 338 -19.00 -19.62 -27.85
C MET A 338 -20.25 -19.89 -26.99
N ASP A 339 -20.24 -19.42 -25.74
CA ASP A 339 -21.33 -19.58 -24.77
C ASP A 339 -22.63 -18.91 -25.25
N TRP A 340 -22.56 -17.69 -25.79
CA TRP A 340 -23.72 -16.98 -26.31
C TRP A 340 -24.19 -17.51 -27.68
N HIS A 341 -23.30 -18.05 -28.51
CA HIS A 341 -23.69 -18.74 -29.75
C HIS A 341 -24.48 -20.02 -29.45
N GLN A 342 -24.15 -20.74 -28.37
CA GLN A 342 -24.97 -21.85 -27.89
C GLN A 342 -26.31 -21.33 -27.32
N LYS A 343 -26.28 -20.44 -26.32
CA LYS A 343 -27.47 -19.96 -25.61
C LYS A 343 -28.47 -19.20 -26.48
N PHE A 344 -28.00 -18.21 -27.24
CA PHE A 344 -28.86 -17.34 -28.06
C PHE A 344 -28.91 -17.79 -29.52
N GLY A 345 -27.83 -18.34 -30.06
CA GLY A 345 -27.80 -18.81 -31.45
C GLY A 345 -28.60 -20.08 -31.68
N GLN A 346 -28.30 -21.15 -30.94
CA GLN A 346 -28.97 -22.44 -31.13
C GLN A 346 -30.36 -22.46 -30.51
N ASN A 347 -30.52 -22.03 -29.25
CA ASN A 347 -31.80 -22.17 -28.54
C ASN A 347 -32.81 -21.05 -28.85
N LEU A 348 -32.37 -19.88 -29.33
CA LEU A 348 -33.21 -18.70 -29.60
C LEU A 348 -33.07 -18.17 -31.04
N GLY A 349 -32.37 -18.88 -31.94
CA GLY A 349 -32.25 -18.54 -33.36
C GLY A 349 -31.52 -17.23 -33.69
N CYS A 350 -30.83 -16.62 -32.73
CA CYS A 350 -30.28 -15.27 -32.85
C CYS A 350 -28.87 -15.26 -33.47
N LYS A 351 -28.61 -14.31 -34.37
CA LYS A 351 -27.31 -14.17 -35.05
C LYS A 351 -26.29 -13.52 -34.14
N VAL A 352 -25.57 -14.34 -33.38
CA VAL A 352 -24.38 -13.95 -32.59
C VAL A 352 -23.15 -13.90 -33.51
N VAL A 353 -22.35 -12.84 -33.43
CA VAL A 353 -21.09 -12.67 -34.19
C VAL A 353 -19.97 -12.12 -33.29
N LYS A 354 -18.74 -12.62 -33.44
CA LYS A 354 -17.53 -12.01 -32.87
C LYS A 354 -16.84 -11.13 -33.91
N LEU A 355 -16.32 -9.97 -33.53
CA LEU A 355 -15.54 -9.11 -34.44
C LEU A 355 -14.08 -9.58 -34.55
N THR A 356 -13.56 -9.53 -35.77
CA THR A 356 -12.21 -10.00 -36.14
C THR A 356 -11.16 -8.92 -35.94
N GLY A 357 -11.51 -7.65 -36.13
CA GLY A 357 -10.58 -6.52 -36.27
C GLY A 357 -10.36 -6.10 -37.74
N GLU A 358 -10.71 -6.96 -38.70
CA GLU A 358 -10.62 -6.65 -40.12
C GLU A 358 -11.85 -5.84 -40.57
N THR A 359 -11.66 -4.55 -40.86
CA THR A 359 -12.77 -3.61 -41.12
C THR A 359 -13.71 -4.05 -42.26
N GLY A 360 -13.19 -4.70 -43.30
CA GLY A 360 -13.99 -5.16 -44.44
C GLY A 360 -14.92 -6.33 -44.09
N THR A 361 -14.47 -7.23 -43.22
CA THR A 361 -15.24 -8.37 -42.72
C THR A 361 -16.17 -7.96 -41.58
N ASP A 362 -15.71 -7.16 -40.63
CA ASP A 362 -16.51 -6.73 -39.47
C ASP A 362 -17.74 -5.90 -39.88
N LEU A 363 -17.64 -5.08 -40.93
CA LEU A 363 -18.81 -4.36 -41.49
C LEU A 363 -19.89 -5.31 -42.03
N LYS A 364 -19.51 -6.48 -42.56
CA LYS A 364 -20.44 -7.54 -43.00
C LYS A 364 -21.01 -8.32 -41.82
N LEU A 365 -20.22 -8.52 -40.76
CA LEU A 365 -20.67 -9.18 -39.53
C LEU A 365 -21.70 -8.35 -38.76
N ILE A 366 -21.43 -7.05 -38.52
CA ILE A 366 -22.36 -6.12 -37.86
C ILE A 366 -23.67 -5.97 -38.67
N ALA A 367 -23.60 -6.06 -40.00
CA ALA A 367 -24.81 -6.04 -40.83
C ALA A 367 -25.73 -7.25 -40.60
N LYS A 368 -25.15 -8.43 -40.30
CA LYS A 368 -25.88 -9.70 -40.13
C LYS A 368 -26.22 -10.03 -38.67
N GLY A 369 -25.45 -9.52 -37.71
CA GLY A 369 -25.59 -9.81 -36.29
C GLY A 369 -26.76 -9.09 -35.61
N GLN A 370 -27.42 -9.80 -34.70
CA GLN A 370 -28.28 -9.27 -33.65
C GLN A 370 -27.49 -9.06 -32.34
N ILE A 371 -26.53 -9.94 -32.04
CA ILE A 371 -25.62 -9.80 -30.91
C ILE A 371 -24.18 -9.77 -31.42
N ILE A 372 -23.42 -8.75 -31.06
CA ILE A 372 -22.06 -8.48 -31.56
C ILE A 372 -21.10 -8.48 -30.37
N VAL A 373 -20.16 -9.42 -30.32
CA VAL A 373 -19.12 -9.51 -29.28
C VAL A 373 -17.80 -8.92 -29.79
N THR A 374 -17.16 -8.05 -29.01
CA THR A 374 -15.96 -7.31 -29.45
C THR A 374 -15.07 -6.84 -28.30
N THR A 375 -13.84 -6.43 -28.63
CA THR A 375 -12.95 -5.67 -27.73
C THR A 375 -13.01 -4.17 -28.01
N ALA A 376 -12.48 -3.35 -27.08
CA ALA A 376 -12.46 -1.89 -27.22
C ALA A 376 -11.79 -1.41 -28.52
N ASP A 377 -10.63 -1.94 -28.90
CA ASP A 377 -9.89 -1.52 -30.11
C ASP A 377 -10.63 -1.81 -31.41
N LYS A 378 -11.14 -3.05 -31.53
CA LYS A 378 -11.92 -3.50 -32.69
C LYS A 378 -13.15 -2.59 -32.87
N TRP A 379 -13.83 -2.26 -31.78
CA TRP A 379 -14.95 -1.31 -31.82
C TRP A 379 -14.53 0.15 -32.06
N ASN A 380 -13.37 0.58 -31.57
CA ASN A 380 -12.86 1.94 -31.78
C ASN A 380 -12.70 2.22 -33.29
N ILE A 381 -12.09 1.31 -34.05
CA ILE A 381 -11.91 1.41 -35.50
C ILE A 381 -13.26 1.54 -36.24
N LEU A 382 -14.28 0.81 -35.78
CA LEU A 382 -15.58 0.73 -36.44
C LEU A 382 -16.50 1.90 -36.06
N SER A 383 -16.44 2.38 -34.82
CA SER A 383 -17.22 3.54 -34.35
C SER A 383 -16.63 4.90 -34.74
N ARG A 384 -15.34 5.01 -35.07
CA ARG A 384 -14.71 6.28 -35.57
C ARG A 384 -15.46 6.94 -36.73
N ARG A 385 -16.03 6.16 -37.67
CA ARG A 385 -16.84 6.68 -38.80
C ARG A 385 -18.35 6.47 -38.64
N TRP A 386 -18.87 6.52 -37.42
CA TRP A 386 -20.28 6.24 -37.11
C TRP A 386 -21.29 7.03 -37.97
N LYS A 387 -21.02 8.32 -38.30
CA LYS A 387 -21.89 9.14 -39.15
C LYS A 387 -22.16 8.54 -40.54
N GLN A 388 -21.20 7.80 -41.10
CA GLN A 388 -21.32 7.11 -42.38
C GLN A 388 -21.87 5.68 -42.26
N ARG A 389 -21.93 5.14 -41.04
CA ARG A 389 -22.19 3.71 -40.76
C ARG A 389 -23.54 3.54 -40.04
N LYS A 390 -24.65 3.50 -40.80
CA LYS A 390 -26.02 3.28 -40.27
C LYS A 390 -26.10 2.07 -39.31
N ASN A 391 -25.33 1.01 -39.58
CA ASN A 391 -25.26 -0.17 -38.72
C ASN A 391 -24.69 0.08 -37.31
N VAL A 392 -23.87 1.12 -37.12
CA VAL A 392 -23.34 1.59 -35.83
C VAL A 392 -24.37 2.47 -35.11
N GLN A 393 -25.12 3.28 -35.85
CA GLN A 393 -26.19 4.15 -35.32
C GLN A 393 -27.39 3.33 -34.81
N ASN A 394 -27.68 2.18 -35.43
CA ASN A 394 -28.82 1.32 -35.10
C ASN A 394 -28.55 0.31 -33.96
N ILE A 395 -27.53 0.54 -33.12
CA ILE A 395 -27.35 -0.22 -31.87
C ILE A 395 -28.37 0.26 -30.84
N GLN A 396 -29.06 -0.66 -30.18
CA GLN A 396 -30.14 -0.35 -29.23
C GLN A 396 -29.76 -0.70 -27.78
N LEU A 397 -28.81 -1.61 -27.61
CA LEU A 397 -28.25 -2.00 -26.32
C LEU A 397 -26.73 -2.11 -26.45
N PHE A 398 -26.00 -1.41 -25.59
CA PHE A 398 -24.55 -1.41 -25.49
C PHE A 398 -24.17 -1.87 -24.08
N ILE A 399 -23.54 -3.04 -23.98
CA ILE A 399 -23.07 -3.63 -22.73
C ILE A 399 -21.55 -3.55 -22.71
N VAL A 400 -20.99 -3.09 -21.60
CA VAL A 400 -19.56 -3.01 -21.35
C VAL A 400 -19.26 -3.87 -20.13
N ASP A 401 -18.46 -4.91 -20.31
CA ASP A 401 -17.92 -5.71 -19.22
C ASP A 401 -16.55 -5.20 -18.78
N GLU A 402 -16.19 -5.48 -17.53
CA GLU A 402 -14.94 -5.07 -16.89
C GLU A 402 -14.60 -3.55 -16.97
N LEU A 403 -15.59 -2.66 -16.80
CA LEU A 403 -15.40 -1.21 -16.91
C LEU A 403 -14.33 -0.64 -15.96
N GLN A 404 -13.98 -1.30 -14.84
CA GLN A 404 -12.86 -0.90 -13.97
C GLN A 404 -11.52 -0.79 -14.70
N LEU A 405 -11.36 -1.48 -15.83
CA LEU A 405 -10.15 -1.45 -16.65
C LEU A 405 -9.98 -0.12 -17.41
N ILE A 406 -10.93 0.81 -17.30
CA ILE A 406 -10.77 2.22 -17.70
C ILE A 406 -9.59 2.89 -16.98
N SER A 407 -9.19 2.39 -15.80
CA SER A 407 -8.05 2.85 -15.01
C SER A 407 -6.74 2.10 -15.31
N GLY A 408 -6.71 1.22 -16.32
CA GLY A 408 -5.53 0.48 -16.79
C GLY A 408 -4.98 1.00 -18.12
N GLU A 409 -3.93 0.37 -18.64
CA GLU A 409 -3.23 0.80 -19.87
C GLU A 409 -4.12 0.78 -21.12
N GLU A 410 -5.03 -0.19 -21.23
CA GLU A 410 -6.04 -0.29 -22.31
C GLU A 410 -7.23 0.69 -22.09
N GLY A 411 -7.30 1.32 -20.92
CA GLY A 411 -8.42 2.12 -20.43
C GLY A 411 -8.81 3.34 -21.26
N PRO A 412 -7.87 4.15 -21.79
CA PRO A 412 -8.21 5.29 -22.64
C PRO A 412 -8.96 4.91 -23.92
N VAL A 413 -8.75 3.71 -24.47
CA VAL A 413 -9.50 3.23 -25.64
C VAL A 413 -10.92 2.85 -25.26
N LEU A 414 -11.09 2.23 -24.08
CA LEU A 414 -12.40 1.90 -23.49
C LEU A 414 -13.21 3.17 -23.19
N GLU A 415 -12.61 4.18 -22.55
CA GLU A 415 -13.23 5.47 -22.29
C GLU A 415 -13.71 6.14 -23.58
N VAL A 416 -12.81 6.26 -24.57
CA VAL A 416 -13.09 6.88 -25.87
C VAL A 416 -14.23 6.16 -26.60
N VAL A 417 -14.36 4.84 -26.44
CA VAL A 417 -15.49 4.06 -26.96
C VAL A 417 -16.79 4.38 -26.19
N CYS A 418 -16.77 4.32 -24.85
CA CYS A 418 -17.95 4.53 -24.02
C CYS A 418 -18.52 5.95 -24.18
N SER A 419 -17.65 6.96 -24.13
CA SER A 419 -18.00 8.36 -24.35
C SER A 419 -18.52 8.60 -25.77
N ARG A 420 -17.97 7.91 -26.79
CA ARG A 420 -18.49 7.97 -28.16
C ARG A 420 -19.87 7.34 -28.29
N MET A 421 -20.16 6.22 -27.62
CA MET A 421 -21.51 5.61 -27.65
C MET A 421 -22.55 6.50 -26.97
N ARG A 422 -22.21 7.13 -25.83
CA ARG A 422 -23.05 8.16 -25.19
C ARG A 422 -23.31 9.36 -26.12
N TYR A 423 -22.26 9.88 -26.75
CA TYR A 423 -22.35 10.99 -27.69
C TYR A 423 -23.22 10.63 -28.91
N ILE A 424 -23.03 9.46 -29.52
CA ILE A 424 -23.87 8.96 -30.62
C ILE A 424 -25.35 8.98 -30.21
N SER A 425 -25.71 8.41 -29.05
CA SER A 425 -27.11 8.38 -28.59
C SER A 425 -27.72 9.78 -28.47
N SER A 426 -26.97 10.76 -27.96
CA SER A 426 -27.43 12.16 -27.87
C SER A 426 -27.62 12.84 -29.24
N GLN A 427 -26.86 12.43 -30.26
CA GLN A 427 -26.86 13.04 -31.59
C GLN A 427 -27.87 12.41 -32.56
N ILE A 428 -28.44 11.26 -32.24
CA ILE A 428 -29.43 10.56 -33.09
C ILE A 428 -30.86 10.60 -32.54
N GLU A 429 -31.06 11.30 -31.42
CA GLU A 429 -32.34 11.42 -30.67
C GLU A 429 -32.99 10.06 -30.35
N LYS A 430 -32.17 9.01 -30.25
CA LYS A 430 -32.58 7.65 -29.88
C LYS A 430 -31.73 7.18 -28.72
N GLN A 431 -32.42 6.78 -27.65
CA GLN A 431 -31.82 6.24 -26.46
C GLN A 431 -31.17 4.89 -26.78
N ILE A 432 -29.84 4.84 -26.80
CA ILE A 432 -29.09 3.60 -26.78
C ILE A 432 -29.01 3.22 -25.31
N ARG A 433 -29.58 2.08 -24.93
CA ARG A 433 -29.49 1.59 -23.56
C ARG A 433 -28.04 1.16 -23.28
N ILE A 434 -27.45 1.69 -22.21
CA ILE A 434 -26.07 1.39 -21.80
C ILE A 434 -26.08 0.62 -20.49
N ILE A 435 -25.41 -0.52 -20.44
CA ILE A 435 -25.19 -1.30 -19.22
C ILE A 435 -23.69 -1.47 -19.01
N ALA A 436 -23.20 -1.03 -17.86
CA ALA A 436 -21.81 -1.11 -17.47
C ALA A 436 -21.66 -2.11 -16.31
N LEU A 437 -20.83 -3.12 -16.50
CA LEU A 437 -20.47 -4.11 -15.49
C LEU A 437 -19.02 -3.85 -15.07
N SER A 438 -18.75 -3.88 -13.77
CA SER A 438 -17.45 -3.58 -13.19
C SER A 438 -17.10 -4.60 -12.11
N ASP A 439 -15.83 -4.95 -11.97
CA ASP A 439 -15.31 -5.56 -10.75
C ASP A 439 -15.41 -4.57 -9.58
N ALA A 440 -15.47 -5.10 -8.36
CA ALA A 440 -15.42 -4.35 -7.12
C ALA A 440 -14.35 -5.00 -6.25
N ARG A 441 -13.21 -4.32 -6.08
CA ARG A 441 -12.07 -4.79 -5.29
C ARG A 441 -11.41 -3.64 -4.56
N ASP A 442 -11.24 -3.83 -3.26
CA ASP A 442 -10.19 -3.16 -2.50
C ASP A 442 -8.84 -3.84 -2.75
N GLY A 443 -7.75 -3.09 -2.59
CA GLY A 443 -6.40 -3.59 -2.86
C GLY A 443 -5.82 -4.44 -1.73
N PHE A 444 -5.46 -5.69 -2.01
CA PHE A 444 -4.59 -6.47 -1.13
C PHE A 444 -3.15 -5.93 -1.18
N ASN A 445 -2.67 -5.32 -0.10
CA ASN A 445 -1.29 -4.86 0.03
C ASN A 445 -0.49 -5.79 0.96
N ILE A 446 0.62 -6.36 0.48
CA ILE A 446 1.66 -7.03 1.30
C ILE A 446 3.02 -6.89 0.58
N THR A 447 3.99 -6.28 1.24
CA THR A 447 5.31 -5.94 0.67
C THR A 447 6.28 -7.13 0.50
N HIS A 448 7.37 -6.86 -0.24
CA HIS A 448 8.48 -7.75 -0.61
C HIS A 448 8.12 -9.05 -1.35
N ASN A 449 8.01 -8.93 -2.68
CA ASN A 449 7.53 -9.96 -3.61
C ASN A 449 8.38 -11.25 -3.62
N ALA A 450 9.72 -11.13 -3.71
CA ALA A 450 10.61 -12.29 -3.90
C ALA A 450 10.62 -13.25 -2.70
N SER A 451 10.77 -12.73 -1.47
CA SER A 451 10.81 -13.53 -0.25
C SER A 451 9.49 -14.26 0.00
N ARG A 452 8.37 -13.62 -0.33
CA ARG A 452 7.03 -14.21 -0.22
C ARG A 452 6.81 -15.37 -1.17
N ILE A 453 7.27 -15.28 -2.42
CA ILE A 453 7.09 -16.38 -3.40
C ILE A 453 7.74 -17.68 -2.90
N ALA A 454 8.97 -17.60 -2.38
CA ALA A 454 9.63 -18.76 -1.76
C ALA A 454 8.86 -19.28 -0.53
N ALA A 455 8.46 -18.39 0.38
CA ALA A 455 7.77 -18.75 1.61
C ALA A 455 6.34 -19.31 1.40
N MET A 456 5.65 -18.92 0.33
CA MET A 456 4.26 -19.33 0.04
C MET A 456 4.14 -20.69 -0.65
N SER A 457 5.24 -21.30 -1.10
CA SER A 457 5.28 -22.65 -1.70
C SER A 457 4.63 -23.72 -0.81
N LYS A 458 5.11 -23.89 0.42
CA LYS A 458 4.63 -24.89 1.39
C LYS A 458 3.21 -24.59 1.92
N PRO A 459 2.84 -23.33 2.25
CA PRO A 459 1.45 -22.95 2.49
C PRO A 459 0.50 -23.24 1.32
N MET A 460 0.94 -23.06 0.06
CA MET A 460 0.14 -23.35 -1.13
C MET A 460 -0.13 -24.86 -1.26
N TYR A 461 0.89 -25.71 -1.12
CA TYR A 461 0.69 -27.17 -1.09
C TYR A 461 -0.24 -27.61 0.07
N ASN A 462 -0.04 -27.03 1.26
CA ASN A 462 -0.90 -27.28 2.42
C ASN A 462 -2.35 -26.80 2.19
N ALA A 463 -2.57 -25.74 1.40
CA ALA A 463 -3.90 -25.25 1.06
C ALA A 463 -4.59 -26.16 0.02
N VAL A 464 -3.87 -26.60 -1.02
CA VAL A 464 -4.37 -27.58 -2.00
C VAL A 464 -4.81 -28.86 -1.29
N THR A 465 -3.94 -29.45 -0.46
CA THR A 465 -4.23 -30.70 0.26
C THR A 465 -5.32 -30.55 1.32
N LYS A 466 -5.43 -29.40 2.00
CA LYS A 466 -6.45 -29.18 3.04
C LYS A 466 -7.84 -28.84 2.48
N PHE A 467 -7.91 -27.99 1.45
CA PHE A 467 -9.18 -27.41 0.98
C PHE A 467 -9.69 -28.04 -0.33
N SER A 468 -8.83 -28.72 -1.09
CA SER A 468 -9.18 -29.29 -2.40
C SER A 468 -8.47 -30.63 -2.72
N PRO A 469 -8.39 -31.61 -1.79
CA PRO A 469 -7.60 -32.84 -1.98
C PRO A 469 -8.04 -33.70 -3.17
N HIS A 470 -9.27 -33.54 -3.64
CA HIS A 470 -9.87 -34.35 -4.72
C HIS A 470 -10.59 -33.50 -5.78
N LYS A 471 -10.26 -32.20 -5.89
CA LYS A 471 -10.83 -31.29 -6.90
C LYS A 471 -9.72 -30.46 -7.55
N PRO A 472 -9.83 -30.09 -8.85
CA PRO A 472 -8.82 -29.29 -9.52
C PRO A 472 -8.59 -27.94 -8.84
N VAL A 473 -7.32 -27.52 -8.72
CA VAL A 473 -6.92 -26.20 -8.23
C VAL A 473 -6.14 -25.48 -9.32
N ILE A 474 -6.37 -24.17 -9.46
CA ILE A 474 -5.58 -23.29 -10.32
C ILE A 474 -4.77 -22.38 -9.39
N VAL A 475 -3.43 -22.44 -9.51
CA VAL A 475 -2.51 -21.57 -8.76
C VAL A 475 -2.01 -20.48 -9.70
N PHE A 476 -2.38 -19.23 -9.41
CA PHE A 476 -1.87 -18.07 -10.15
C PHE A 476 -0.51 -17.65 -9.60
N VAL A 477 0.46 -17.39 -10.50
CA VAL A 477 1.84 -17.03 -10.16
C VAL A 477 2.28 -15.77 -10.92
N ASN A 478 3.22 -15.01 -10.34
CA ASN A 478 3.59 -13.68 -10.80
C ASN A 478 4.50 -13.65 -12.05
N SER A 479 5.10 -14.79 -12.46
CA SER A 479 5.88 -14.90 -13.70
C SER A 479 5.89 -16.34 -14.24
N LYS A 480 6.30 -16.51 -15.51
CA LYS A 480 6.49 -17.84 -16.13
C LYS A 480 7.53 -18.68 -15.40
N GLU A 481 8.64 -18.06 -14.98
CA GLU A 481 9.78 -18.73 -14.34
C GLU A 481 9.38 -19.33 -12.99
N VAL A 482 8.55 -18.62 -12.21
CA VAL A 482 7.96 -19.12 -10.96
C VAL A 482 6.99 -20.27 -11.22
N GLY A 483 6.32 -20.29 -12.38
CA GLY A 483 5.46 -21.41 -12.80
C GLY A 483 6.22 -22.71 -13.07
N SER A 484 7.43 -22.64 -13.65
CA SER A 484 8.25 -23.83 -13.91
C SER A 484 8.70 -24.53 -12.61
N PHE A 485 9.09 -23.79 -11.57
CA PHE A 485 9.52 -24.34 -10.28
C PHE A 485 8.40 -25.02 -9.45
N ALA A 486 7.18 -25.11 -9.98
CA ALA A 486 6.05 -25.79 -9.35
C ALA A 486 5.48 -26.94 -10.20
N GLY A 487 6.19 -27.34 -11.27
CA GLY A 487 5.83 -28.44 -12.17
C GLY A 487 6.67 -29.71 -12.03
N ASP A 488 7.77 -29.64 -11.28
CA ASP A 488 8.67 -30.76 -10.90
C ASP A 488 8.41 -31.20 -9.44
#